data_AF-A0A9D8FS58-F1
#
_entry.id   AF-A0A9D8FS58-F1
#
_cell.length_a   1.000
_cell.length_b   1.000
_cell.length_c   1.000
_cell.angle_alpha   90.00
_cell.angle_beta   90.00
_cell.angle_gamma   90.00
#
_symmetry.space_group_name_H-M   'P 1'
#
loop_
_entity.id
_entity.type
_entity.pdbx_description
1 polymer ?
#
loop_
_entity_poly.entity_id
_entity_poly.type
_entity_poly.pdbx_seq_one_letter_code
_entity_poly.pdbx_strand_id
1 'polypeptide(L)'
;MKKWISNLRIKFKIYLIMAISLISLIFLGAISNYFYNTGKLMTIFIDGMRMHSDRYNLSIQDFFLYLNTNDQKYLDNCFQELEKNNAMPYIFGQVEKHAKANNSEELADIVIGVLDGSLHTKSNAKLLVSRLRILLPLKIPQFQKVIKSTWHGYLCGVNVKKEIENYLANPSPEIFDKLNIAMQEMNGYYTDFADSIHKVQAITNKVLTIGFVIIVLLFFIIVFFTSLSISRA
;
A
#
# COMPACT_ATOMS: atom_id res chain seq x y z
N MET A 1 39.07 -2.91 22.82
CA MET A 1 38.13 -4.02 23.11
C MET A 1 38.80 -5.38 23.39
N LYS A 2 39.87 -5.80 22.68
CA LYS A 2 40.53 -7.13 22.86
C LYS A 2 40.87 -7.52 24.31
N LYS A 3 41.34 -6.58 25.15
CA LYS A 3 41.72 -6.86 26.56
C LYS A 3 40.52 -7.00 27.52
N TRP A 4 39.34 -6.51 27.16
CA TRP A 4 38.19 -6.47 28.09
C TRP A 4 37.45 -7.80 28.13
N ILE A 5 37.35 -8.48 26.98
CA ILE A 5 36.68 -9.79 26.86
C ILE A 5 37.63 -10.94 27.24
N SER A 6 38.93 -10.83 26.99
CA SER A 6 39.88 -11.91 27.30
C SER A 6 39.95 -12.23 28.80
N ASN A 7 39.86 -11.20 29.66
CA ASN A 7 39.96 -11.31 31.12
C ASN A 7 38.67 -11.78 31.81
N LEU A 8 37.57 -11.99 31.08
CA LEU A 8 36.33 -12.48 31.67
C LEU A 8 36.42 -13.97 31.96
N ARG A 9 35.93 -14.40 33.13
CA ARG A 9 35.80 -15.81 33.49
C ARG A 9 34.95 -16.53 32.44
N ILE A 10 35.31 -17.78 32.12
CA ILE A 10 34.62 -18.61 31.10
C ILE A 10 33.10 -18.61 31.28
N LYS A 11 32.61 -18.72 32.53
CA LYS A 11 31.17 -18.64 32.85
C LYS A 11 30.50 -17.36 32.34
N PHE A 12 31.15 -16.20 32.50
CA PHE A 12 30.61 -14.92 32.03
C PHE A 12 30.61 -14.84 30.50
N LYS A 13 31.63 -15.40 29.83
CA LYS A 13 31.69 -15.47 28.37
C LYS A 13 30.53 -16.31 27.80
N ILE A 14 30.18 -17.42 28.46
CA ILE A 14 29.02 -18.25 28.09
C ILE A 14 27.71 -17.48 28.29
N TYR A 15 27.54 -16.79 29.44
CA TYR A 15 26.35 -15.96 29.66
C TYR A 15 26.23 -14.82 28.66
N LEU A 16 27.34 -14.21 28.23
CA LEU A 16 27.35 -13.18 27.21
C LEU A 16 26.87 -13.73 25.85
N ILE A 17 27.35 -14.91 25.43
CA ILE A 17 26.85 -15.57 24.21
C ILE A 17 25.35 -15.83 24.33
N MET A 18 24.90 -16.39 25.45
CA MET A 18 23.49 -16.69 25.66
C MET A 18 22.62 -15.43 25.60
N ALA A 19 23.07 -14.33 26.22
CA ALA A 19 22.39 -13.04 26.16
C ALA A 19 22.33 -12.49 24.73
N ILE A 20 23.45 -12.53 24.00
CA ILE A 20 23.49 -12.11 22.60
C ILE A 20 22.54 -12.96 21.75
N SER A 21 22.53 -14.28 21.91
CA SER A 21 21.61 -15.18 21.19
C SER A 21 20.15 -14.89 21.51
N LEU A 22 19.80 -14.60 22.77
CA LEU A 22 18.45 -14.23 23.16
C LEU A 22 18.02 -12.89 22.53
N ILE A 23 18.87 -11.86 22.59
CA ILE A 23 18.62 -10.56 21.96
C ILE A 23 18.47 -10.73 20.44
N SER A 24 19.29 -11.60 19.83
CA SER A 24 19.25 -11.91 18.41
C SER A 24 17.90 -12.51 17.99
N LEU A 25 17.37 -13.45 18.79
CA LEU A 25 16.05 -14.04 18.59
C LEU A 25 14.93 -13.00 18.69
N ILE A 26 14.98 -12.12 19.71
CA ILE A 26 14.01 -11.03 19.87
C ILE A 26 14.06 -10.09 18.66
N PHE A 27 15.26 -9.72 18.21
CA PHE A 27 15.45 -8.83 17.07
C PHE A 27 14.94 -9.46 15.77
N LEU A 28 15.22 -10.75 15.55
CA LEU A 28 14.69 -11.49 14.40
C LEU A 28 13.16 -11.54 14.42
N GLY A 29 12.55 -11.78 15.58
CA GLY A 29 11.10 -11.74 15.76
C GLY A 29 10.51 -10.37 15.45
N ALA A 30 11.13 -9.29 15.96
CA ALA A 30 10.70 -7.92 15.71
C ALA A 30 10.77 -7.55 14.22
N ILE A 31 11.86 -7.91 13.55
CA ILE A 31 12.05 -7.67 12.12
C ILE A 31 11.07 -8.48 11.28
N SER A 32 10.89 -9.76 11.61
CA SER A 32 9.92 -10.63 10.93
C SER A 32 8.50 -10.06 11.04
N ASN A 33 8.12 -9.60 12.23
CA ASN A 33 6.84 -8.95 12.46
C ASN A 33 6.72 -7.63 11.66
N TYR A 34 7.77 -6.81 11.60
CA TYR A 34 7.78 -5.58 10.80
C TYR A 34 7.52 -5.86 9.31
N PHE A 35 8.24 -6.85 8.77
CA PHE A 35 8.13 -7.27 7.37
C PHE A 35 6.78 -7.91 7.06
N TYR A 36 6.26 -8.79 7.92
CA TYR A 36 4.93 -9.38 7.80
C TYR A 36 3.84 -8.30 7.73
N ASN A 37 3.89 -7.33 8.64
CA ASN A 37 2.95 -6.21 8.64
C ASN A 37 3.10 -5.29 7.42
N THR A 38 4.28 -5.25 6.80
CA THR A 38 4.50 -4.54 5.53
C THR A 38 3.88 -5.32 4.35
N GLY A 39 3.91 -6.65 4.39
CA GLY A 39 3.21 -7.51 3.43
C GLY A 39 1.68 -7.31 3.47
N LYS A 40 1.10 -7.18 4.67
CA LYS A 40 -0.33 -6.85 4.87
C LYS A 40 -0.78 -5.58 4.13
N LEU A 41 0.15 -4.65 3.92
CA LEU A 41 -0.09 -3.39 3.23
C LEU A 41 -0.43 -3.61 1.75
N MET A 42 0.15 -4.62 1.12
CA MET A 42 -0.19 -4.99 -0.27
C MET A 42 -1.61 -5.55 -0.34
N THR A 43 -2.01 -6.38 0.63
CA THR A 43 -3.39 -6.88 0.73
C THR A 43 -4.39 -5.73 0.83
N ILE A 44 -4.12 -4.73 1.69
CA ILE A 44 -4.97 -3.54 1.81
C ILE A 44 -5.12 -2.79 0.47
N PHE A 45 -4.03 -2.64 -0.30
CA PHE A 45 -4.10 -2.00 -1.62
C PHE A 45 -4.89 -2.82 -2.64
N ILE A 46 -4.72 -4.14 -2.66
CA ILE A 46 -5.45 -5.04 -3.55
C ILE A 46 -6.94 -5.02 -3.21
N ASP A 47 -7.29 -5.09 -1.93
CA ASP A 47 -8.69 -5.06 -1.48
C ASP A 47 -9.33 -3.70 -1.75
N GLY A 48 -8.61 -2.60 -1.51
CA GLY A 48 -9.06 -1.25 -1.84
C GLY A 48 -9.31 -1.08 -3.34
N MET A 49 -8.40 -1.58 -4.18
CA MET A 49 -8.57 -1.59 -5.63
C MET A 49 -9.78 -2.41 -6.06
N ARG A 50 -9.97 -3.61 -5.50
CA ARG A 50 -11.11 -4.46 -5.81
C ARG A 50 -12.41 -3.75 -5.49
N MET A 51 -12.53 -3.20 -4.29
CA MET A 51 -13.70 -2.40 -3.89
C MET A 51 -13.94 -1.23 -4.84
N HIS A 52 -12.88 -0.56 -5.27
CA HIS A 52 -12.99 0.55 -6.21
C HIS A 52 -13.50 0.13 -7.59
N SER A 53 -13.03 -1.03 -8.08
CA SER A 53 -13.54 -1.62 -9.32
C SER A 53 -14.99 -2.04 -9.21
N ASP A 54 -15.36 -2.70 -8.11
CA ASP A 54 -16.74 -3.14 -7.87
C ASP A 54 -17.70 -1.94 -7.81
N ARG A 55 -17.34 -0.88 -7.07
CA ARG A 55 -18.14 0.37 -6.99
C ARG A 55 -18.26 1.07 -8.33
N TYR A 56 -17.16 1.18 -9.08
CA TYR A 56 -17.19 1.73 -10.44
C TYR A 56 -18.17 0.98 -11.34
N ASN A 57 -18.09 -0.36 -11.36
CA ASN A 57 -18.96 -1.18 -12.19
C ASN A 57 -20.44 -1.03 -11.79
N LEU A 58 -20.73 -0.94 -10.49
CA LEU A 58 -22.07 -0.65 -10.00
C LEU A 58 -22.57 0.73 -10.49
N SER A 59 -21.73 1.76 -10.45
CA SER A 59 -22.09 3.09 -10.96
C SER A 59 -22.42 3.06 -12.45
N ILE A 60 -21.64 2.34 -13.25
CA ILE A 60 -21.88 2.20 -14.69
C ILE A 60 -23.18 1.41 -14.94
N GLN A 61 -23.42 0.34 -14.18
CA GLN A 61 -24.66 -0.42 -14.26
C GLN A 61 -25.88 0.47 -13.96
N ASP A 62 -25.82 1.28 -12.91
CA ASP A 62 -26.88 2.22 -12.54
C ASP A 62 -27.12 3.25 -13.66
N PHE A 63 -26.07 3.78 -14.29
CA PHE A 63 -26.23 4.67 -15.45
C PHE A 63 -27.00 3.99 -16.59
N PHE A 64 -26.66 2.75 -16.94
CA PHE A 64 -27.39 2.02 -17.99
C PHE A 64 -28.82 1.66 -17.60
N LEU A 65 -29.08 1.36 -16.31
CA LEU A 65 -30.43 1.17 -15.81
C LEU A 65 -31.27 2.45 -15.91
N TYR A 66 -30.67 3.61 -15.62
CA TYR A 66 -31.31 4.90 -15.85
C TYR A 66 -31.67 5.07 -17.34
N LEU A 67 -30.76 4.81 -18.27
CA LEU A 67 -31.05 4.93 -19.71
C LEU A 67 -32.21 4.03 -20.17
N ASN A 68 -32.39 2.88 -19.54
CA ASN A 68 -33.46 1.93 -19.88
C ASN A 68 -34.81 2.26 -19.21
N THR A 69 -34.78 2.81 -18.00
CA THR A 69 -35.98 2.97 -17.16
C THR A 69 -36.44 4.41 -17.01
N ASN A 70 -35.55 5.38 -17.27
CA ASN A 70 -35.68 6.80 -16.90
C ASN A 70 -35.96 7.04 -15.40
N ASP A 71 -35.64 6.09 -14.52
CA ASP A 71 -35.76 6.29 -13.07
C ASP A 71 -34.53 7.05 -12.55
N GLN A 72 -34.76 8.31 -12.17
CA GLN A 72 -33.74 9.25 -11.67
C GLN A 72 -32.94 8.69 -10.49
N LYS A 73 -33.52 7.78 -9.69
CA LYS A 73 -32.82 7.16 -8.56
C LYS A 73 -31.53 6.45 -9.00
N TYR A 74 -31.55 5.80 -10.17
CA TYR A 74 -30.35 5.14 -10.70
C TYR A 74 -29.29 6.17 -11.12
N LEU A 75 -29.70 7.30 -11.69
CA LEU A 75 -28.75 8.34 -12.06
C LEU A 75 -28.12 9.00 -10.82
N ASP A 76 -28.92 9.25 -9.79
CA ASP A 76 -28.43 9.81 -8.52
C ASP A 76 -27.43 8.85 -7.85
N ASN A 77 -27.75 7.55 -7.82
CA ASN A 77 -26.85 6.51 -7.30
C ASN A 77 -25.55 6.42 -8.12
N CYS A 78 -25.64 6.47 -9.45
CA CYS A 78 -24.47 6.46 -10.33
C CYS A 78 -23.48 7.57 -9.94
N PHE A 79 -23.97 8.82 -9.86
CA PHE A 79 -23.10 9.94 -9.53
C PHE A 79 -22.57 9.87 -8.09
N GLN A 80 -23.42 9.47 -7.14
CA GLN A 80 -23.00 9.33 -5.75
C GLN A 80 -21.87 8.29 -5.60
N GLU A 81 -22.01 7.14 -6.25
CA GLU A 81 -20.99 6.08 -6.19
C GLU A 81 -19.74 6.46 -6.97
N LEU A 82 -19.83 7.14 -8.14
CA LEU A 82 -18.64 7.67 -8.84
C LEU A 82 -17.85 8.66 -7.98
N GLU A 83 -18.53 9.56 -7.27
CA GLU A 83 -17.89 10.53 -6.38
C GLU A 83 -17.20 9.85 -5.20
N LYS A 84 -17.89 8.95 -4.51
CA LYS A 84 -17.31 8.15 -3.42
C LYS A 84 -16.13 7.32 -3.92
N ASN A 85 -16.26 6.73 -5.10
CA ASN A 85 -15.24 5.88 -5.69
C ASN A 85 -13.96 6.69 -5.98
N ASN A 86 -14.11 7.90 -6.53
CA ASN A 86 -13.00 8.79 -6.86
C ASN A 86 -12.25 9.35 -5.64
N ALA A 87 -12.84 9.29 -4.44
CA ALA A 87 -12.18 9.78 -3.22
C ALA A 87 -10.91 8.99 -2.87
N MET A 88 -10.93 7.66 -3.04
CA MET A 88 -9.77 6.81 -2.77
C MET A 88 -8.57 7.15 -3.67
N PRO A 89 -8.68 7.11 -5.01
CA PRO A 89 -7.57 7.42 -5.89
C PRO A 89 -7.12 8.88 -5.78
N TYR A 90 -8.01 9.80 -5.43
CA TYR A 90 -7.65 11.19 -5.14
C TYR A 90 -6.68 11.30 -3.95
N ILE A 91 -7.06 10.71 -2.80
CA ILE A 91 -6.26 10.74 -1.58
C ILE A 91 -4.92 10.03 -1.78
N PHE A 92 -4.92 8.84 -2.40
CA PHE A 92 -3.69 8.08 -2.61
C PHE A 92 -2.80 8.65 -3.71
N GLY A 93 -3.37 9.21 -4.77
CA GLY A 93 -2.63 9.93 -5.81
C GLY A 93 -1.91 11.17 -5.27
N GLN A 94 -2.42 11.75 -4.17
CA GLN A 94 -1.80 12.87 -3.47
C GLN A 94 -1.22 12.51 -2.09
N VAL A 95 -0.95 11.22 -1.84
CA VAL A 95 -0.54 10.74 -0.52
C VAL A 95 0.71 11.44 0.03
N GLU A 96 1.63 11.86 -0.84
CA GLU A 96 2.81 12.65 -0.45
C GLU A 96 2.45 14.01 0.14
N LYS A 97 1.49 14.71 -0.48
CA LYS A 97 1.01 16.01 -0.03
C LYS A 97 0.29 15.85 1.31
N HIS A 98 -0.59 14.85 1.41
CA HIS A 98 -1.30 14.56 2.66
C HIS A 98 -0.34 14.15 3.79
N ALA A 99 0.69 13.36 3.52
CA ALA A 99 1.67 12.94 4.52
C ALA A 99 2.57 14.06 5.04
N LYS A 100 2.82 15.09 4.23
CA LYS A 100 3.55 16.30 4.62
C LYS A 100 2.68 17.27 5.44
N ALA A 101 1.40 17.39 5.06
CA ALA A 101 0.51 18.38 5.64
C ALA A 101 -0.13 17.94 6.98
N ASN A 102 -0.30 16.64 7.19
CA ASN A 102 -1.01 16.09 8.34
C ASN A 102 -0.06 15.31 9.24
N ASN A 103 -0.40 15.12 10.51
CA ASN A 103 0.28 14.18 11.40
C ASN A 103 -0.16 12.73 11.14
N SER A 104 0.39 11.76 11.86
CA SER A 104 0.09 10.33 11.62
C SER A 104 -1.35 9.94 11.96
N GLU A 105 -1.94 10.55 12.97
CA GLU A 105 -3.30 10.24 13.40
C GLU A 105 -4.31 10.83 12.42
N GLU A 106 -4.14 12.11 12.07
CA GLU A 106 -4.96 12.81 11.08
C GLU A 106 -4.92 12.11 9.71
N LEU A 107 -3.73 11.71 9.25
CA LEU A 107 -3.64 10.97 8.00
C LEU A 107 -4.32 9.60 8.09
N ALA A 108 -4.28 8.93 9.26
CA ALA A 108 -4.97 7.66 9.44
C ALA A 108 -6.49 7.84 9.40
N ASP A 109 -7.00 8.94 9.94
CA ASP A 109 -8.42 9.31 9.88
C ASP A 109 -8.86 9.65 8.44
N ILE A 110 -8.03 10.35 7.66
CA ILE A 110 -8.29 10.58 6.23
C ILE A 110 -8.32 9.25 5.46
N VAL A 111 -7.34 8.38 5.70
CA VAL A 111 -7.17 7.12 4.99
C VAL A 111 -8.29 6.13 5.33
N ILE A 112 -8.73 6.04 6.59
CA ILE A 112 -9.86 5.18 6.96
C ILE A 112 -11.16 5.67 6.33
N GLY A 113 -11.37 6.99 6.22
CA GLY A 113 -12.57 7.55 5.60
C GLY A 113 -12.77 7.14 4.13
N VAL A 114 -11.67 6.88 3.40
CA VAL A 114 -11.74 6.47 1.98
C VAL A 114 -11.55 4.97 1.74
N LEU A 115 -11.04 4.23 2.73
CA LEU A 115 -10.78 2.79 2.67
C LEU A 115 -11.59 1.98 3.70
N ASP A 116 -12.69 2.51 4.21
CA ASP A 116 -13.40 1.96 5.37
C ASP A 116 -13.72 0.44 5.22
N GLY A 117 -14.07 -0.01 4.01
CA GLY A 117 -14.32 -1.43 3.74
C GLY A 117 -13.10 -2.32 3.52
N SER A 118 -11.90 -1.79 3.23
CA SER A 118 -10.68 -2.58 3.02
C SER A 118 -9.73 -2.56 4.21
N LEU A 119 -9.83 -1.55 5.08
CA LEU A 119 -9.01 -1.46 6.29
C LEU A 119 -9.63 -2.20 7.46
N HIS A 120 -10.96 -2.34 7.53
CA HIS A 120 -11.75 -2.97 8.60
C HIS A 120 -11.55 -2.41 10.03
N THR A 121 -10.43 -1.74 10.33
CA THR A 121 -10.07 -1.21 11.65
C THR A 121 -9.14 0.01 11.54
N LYS A 122 -9.24 0.94 12.51
CA LYS A 122 -8.32 2.08 12.65
C LYS A 122 -6.86 1.65 12.85
N SER A 123 -6.62 0.48 13.43
CA SER A 123 -5.27 -0.06 13.59
C SER A 123 -4.58 -0.33 12.24
N ASN A 124 -5.31 -0.84 11.25
CA ASN A 124 -4.76 -1.06 9.91
C ASN A 124 -4.48 0.26 9.19
N ALA A 125 -5.32 1.28 9.40
CA ALA A 125 -5.08 2.64 8.88
C ALA A 125 -3.78 3.23 9.44
N LYS A 126 -3.57 3.13 10.76
CA LYS A 126 -2.32 3.57 11.43
C LYS A 126 -1.10 2.81 10.93
N LEU A 127 -1.23 1.49 10.72
CA LEU A 127 -0.15 0.67 10.16
C LEU A 127 0.21 1.14 8.75
N LEU A 128 -0.79 1.32 7.88
CA LEU A 128 -0.61 1.81 6.52
C LEU A 128 0.10 3.17 6.53
N VAL A 129 -0.39 4.13 7.31
CA VAL A 129 0.23 5.46 7.45
C VAL A 129 1.66 5.41 7.97
N SER A 130 1.93 4.60 8.99
CA SER A 130 3.29 4.42 9.52
C SER A 130 4.26 3.96 8.43
N ARG A 131 3.85 3.00 7.61
CA ARG A 131 4.68 2.49 6.52
C ARG A 131 4.79 3.47 5.36
N LEU A 132 3.72 4.17 5.00
CA LEU A 132 3.76 5.24 4.01
C LEU A 132 4.78 6.32 4.40
N ARG A 133 4.81 6.75 5.67
CA ARG A 133 5.79 7.73 6.15
C ARG A 133 7.25 7.28 6.03
N ILE A 134 7.50 5.97 6.06
CA ILE A 134 8.83 5.40 5.85
C ILE A 134 9.12 5.28 4.35
N LEU A 135 8.14 4.87 3.54
CA LEU A 135 8.32 4.56 2.12
C LEU A 135 8.35 5.81 1.23
N LEU A 136 7.55 6.83 1.53
CA LEU A 136 7.43 8.04 0.70
C LEU A 136 8.77 8.78 0.55
N PRO A 137 9.57 9.03 1.62
CA PRO A 137 10.86 9.70 1.49
C PRO A 137 11.89 8.91 0.67
N LEU A 138 11.78 7.58 0.62
CA LEU A 138 12.71 6.70 -0.10
C LEU A 138 12.55 6.80 -1.62
N LYS A 139 11.44 7.36 -2.11
CA LYS A 139 11.14 7.54 -3.55
C LYS A 139 11.39 6.29 -4.39
N ILE A 140 11.02 5.13 -3.86
CA ILE A 140 11.19 3.84 -4.55
C ILE A 140 10.41 3.92 -5.88
N PRO A 141 11.05 3.74 -7.05
CA PRO A 141 10.42 4.01 -8.35
C PRO A 141 9.09 3.28 -8.57
N GLN A 142 8.98 2.05 -8.10
CA GLN A 142 7.79 1.23 -8.27
C GLN A 142 6.64 1.71 -7.38
N PHE A 143 6.95 2.17 -6.17
CA PHE A 143 5.96 2.79 -5.30
C PHE A 143 5.48 4.14 -5.87
N GLN A 144 6.40 4.92 -6.46
CA GLN A 144 6.06 6.15 -7.18
C GLN A 144 5.17 5.90 -8.40
N LYS A 145 5.39 4.78 -9.11
CA LYS A 145 4.47 4.35 -10.18
C LYS A 145 3.08 4.08 -9.65
N VAL A 146 2.93 3.37 -8.53
CA VAL A 146 1.62 3.14 -7.90
C VAL A 146 0.93 4.47 -7.60
N ILE A 147 1.61 5.44 -6.98
CA ILE A 147 1.03 6.77 -6.69
C ILE A 147 0.55 7.45 -7.98
N LYS A 148 1.37 7.45 -9.04
CA LYS A 148 1.02 8.04 -10.34
C LYS A 148 -0.16 7.33 -11.00
N SER A 149 -0.17 6.00 -11.01
CA SER A 149 -1.28 5.21 -11.53
C SER A 149 -2.56 5.50 -10.77
N THR A 150 -2.46 5.65 -9.44
CA THR A 150 -3.61 5.99 -8.60
C THR A 150 -4.18 7.37 -8.94
N TRP A 151 -3.31 8.37 -9.16
CA TRP A 151 -3.75 9.69 -9.64
C TRP A 151 -4.37 9.63 -11.03
N HIS A 152 -3.82 8.82 -11.94
CA HIS A 152 -4.41 8.59 -13.26
C HIS A 152 -5.81 7.99 -13.15
N GLY A 153 -6.01 7.00 -12.27
CA GLY A 153 -7.33 6.42 -12.00
C GLY A 153 -8.35 7.45 -11.52
N TYR A 154 -7.94 8.41 -10.68
CA TYR A 154 -8.80 9.54 -10.30
C TYR A 154 -9.21 10.38 -11.52
N LEU A 155 -8.26 10.70 -12.41
CA LEU A 155 -8.55 11.47 -13.63
C LEU A 155 -9.49 10.71 -14.58
N CYS A 156 -9.31 9.40 -14.74
CA CYS A 156 -10.21 8.54 -15.51
C CYS A 156 -11.62 8.57 -14.94
N GLY A 157 -11.79 8.42 -13.63
CA GLY A 157 -13.09 8.48 -12.98
C GLY A 157 -13.78 9.86 -13.10
N VAL A 158 -13.02 10.96 -13.05
CA VAL A 158 -13.54 12.31 -13.33
C VAL A 158 -13.98 12.43 -14.80
N ASN A 159 -13.20 11.88 -15.72
CA ASN A 159 -13.51 11.91 -17.15
C ASN A 159 -14.81 11.13 -17.45
N VAL A 160 -14.97 9.93 -16.88
CA VAL A 160 -16.20 9.14 -17.03
C VAL A 160 -17.42 9.92 -16.54
N LYS A 161 -17.34 10.53 -15.35
CA LYS A 161 -18.44 11.36 -14.81
C LYS A 161 -18.80 12.48 -15.79
N LYS A 162 -17.80 13.20 -16.30
CA LYS A 162 -17.99 14.30 -17.26
C LYS A 162 -18.63 13.83 -18.56
N GLU A 163 -18.21 12.70 -19.11
CA GLU A 163 -18.79 12.20 -20.37
C GLU A 163 -20.21 11.66 -20.18
N ILE A 164 -20.56 11.15 -18.99
CA ILE A 164 -21.97 10.87 -18.62
C ILE A 164 -22.79 12.16 -18.64
N GLU A 165 -22.32 13.22 -17.97
CA GLU A 165 -23.01 14.52 -17.96
C GLU A 165 -23.18 15.10 -19.38
N ASN A 166 -22.14 15.02 -20.22
CA ASN A 166 -22.21 15.44 -21.62
C ASN A 166 -23.26 14.65 -22.41
N TYR A 167 -23.32 13.33 -22.22
CA TYR A 167 -24.30 12.48 -22.90
C TYR A 167 -25.73 12.81 -22.48
N LEU A 168 -25.96 13.05 -21.19
CA LEU A 168 -27.27 13.44 -20.67
C LEU A 168 -27.74 14.79 -21.21
N ALA A 169 -26.83 15.74 -21.37
CA ALA A 169 -27.14 17.06 -21.91
C ALA A 169 -27.47 17.02 -23.41
N ASN A 170 -26.74 16.22 -24.20
CA ASN A 170 -26.91 16.10 -25.64
C ASN A 170 -26.71 14.64 -26.09
N PRO A 171 -27.75 13.79 -26.05
CA PRO A 171 -27.60 12.39 -26.44
C PRO A 171 -27.26 12.25 -27.93
N SER A 172 -26.07 11.74 -28.24
CA SER A 172 -25.65 11.41 -29.60
C SER A 172 -24.72 10.19 -29.63
N PRO A 173 -24.63 9.45 -30.75
CA PRO A 173 -23.69 8.35 -30.91
C PRO A 173 -22.24 8.76 -30.68
N GLU A 174 -21.84 9.94 -31.17
CA GLU A 174 -20.47 10.44 -31.03
C GLU A 174 -20.09 10.75 -29.58
N ILE A 175 -21.04 11.23 -28.77
CA ILE A 175 -20.81 11.48 -27.34
C ILE A 175 -20.81 10.16 -26.56
N PHE A 176 -21.66 9.21 -26.96
CA PHE A 176 -21.63 7.86 -26.38
C PHE A 176 -20.30 7.14 -26.65
N ASP A 177 -19.72 7.30 -27.84
CA ASP A 177 -18.39 6.76 -28.16
C ASP A 177 -17.29 7.37 -27.27
N LYS A 178 -17.35 8.68 -26.99
CA LYS A 178 -16.43 9.32 -26.03
C LYS A 178 -16.57 8.74 -24.62
N LEU A 179 -17.81 8.51 -24.18
CA LEU A 179 -18.06 7.85 -22.90
C LEU A 179 -17.48 6.42 -22.89
N ASN A 180 -17.67 5.64 -23.97
CA ASN A 180 -17.09 4.31 -24.08
C ASN A 180 -15.55 4.34 -24.02
N ILE A 181 -14.91 5.32 -24.68
CA ILE A 181 -13.46 5.52 -24.59
C ILE A 181 -13.04 5.83 -23.15
N ALA A 182 -13.74 6.73 -22.46
CA ALA A 182 -13.45 7.04 -21.05
C ALA A 182 -13.60 5.80 -20.14
N MET A 183 -14.61 4.96 -20.39
CA MET A 183 -14.79 3.70 -19.65
C MET A 183 -13.68 2.69 -19.95
N GLN A 184 -13.21 2.62 -21.20
CA GLN A 184 -12.07 1.77 -21.59
C GLN A 184 -10.77 2.22 -20.94
N GLU A 185 -10.51 3.53 -20.86
CA GLU A 185 -9.36 4.09 -20.16
C GLU A 185 -9.38 3.71 -18.67
N MET A 186 -10.54 3.81 -18.02
CA MET A 186 -10.71 3.38 -16.62
C MET A 186 -10.40 1.89 -16.42
N ASN A 187 -10.80 1.03 -17.38
CA ASN A 187 -10.47 -0.38 -17.36
C ASN A 187 -8.97 -0.64 -17.59
N GLY A 188 -8.33 0.15 -18.46
CA GLY A 188 -6.89 0.15 -18.65
C GLY A 188 -6.14 0.47 -17.36
N TYR A 189 -6.60 1.48 -16.62
CA TYR A 189 -6.06 1.83 -15.30
C TYR A 189 -6.01 0.65 -14.34
N TYR A 190 -7.08 -0.17 -14.25
CA TYR A 190 -7.08 -1.33 -13.35
C TYR A 190 -5.99 -2.34 -13.70
N THR A 191 -5.71 -2.53 -15.00
CA THR A 191 -4.62 -3.40 -15.46
C THR A 191 -3.26 -2.84 -15.06
N ASP A 192 -3.03 -1.55 -15.31
CA ASP A 192 -1.76 -0.88 -15.03
C ASP A 192 -1.45 -0.81 -13.53
N PHE A 193 -2.47 -0.58 -12.70
CA PHE A 193 -2.31 -0.55 -11.25
C PHE A 193 -2.02 -1.96 -10.72
N ALA A 194 -2.70 -3.00 -11.22
CA ALA A 194 -2.45 -4.38 -10.79
C ALA A 194 -1.00 -4.80 -11.07
N ASP A 195 -0.50 -4.51 -12.28
CA ASP A 195 0.91 -4.74 -12.64
C ASP A 195 1.87 -3.93 -11.75
N SER A 196 1.53 -2.68 -11.44
CA SER A 196 2.33 -1.83 -10.55
C SER A 196 2.41 -2.37 -9.12
N ILE A 197 1.29 -2.87 -8.57
CA ILE A 197 1.26 -3.52 -7.25
C ILE A 197 2.07 -4.81 -7.24
N HIS A 198 1.94 -5.66 -8.27
CA HIS A 198 2.75 -6.87 -8.39
C HIS A 198 4.25 -6.56 -8.40
N LYS A 199 4.67 -5.49 -9.08
CA LYS A 199 6.06 -5.02 -9.08
C LYS A 199 6.51 -4.53 -7.70
N VAL A 200 5.66 -3.82 -6.97
CA VAL A 200 5.96 -3.41 -5.58
C VAL A 200 6.07 -4.62 -4.65
N GLN A 201 5.16 -5.60 -4.79
CA GLN A 201 5.19 -6.83 -4.01
C GLN A 201 6.47 -7.63 -4.28
N ALA A 202 6.87 -7.80 -5.54
CA ALA A 202 8.09 -8.51 -5.91
C ALA A 202 9.35 -7.86 -5.29
N ILE A 203 9.42 -6.53 -5.29
CA ILE A 203 10.53 -5.80 -4.67
C ILE A 203 10.49 -5.92 -3.15
N THR A 204 9.30 -5.80 -2.55
CA THR A 204 9.13 -5.96 -1.10
C THR A 204 9.61 -7.33 -0.66
N ASN A 205 9.23 -8.39 -1.38
CA ASN A 205 9.70 -9.75 -1.12
C ASN A 205 11.22 -9.88 -1.30
N LYS A 206 11.79 -9.27 -2.35
CA LYS A 206 13.24 -9.29 -2.57
C LYS A 206 14.00 -8.58 -1.45
N VAL A 207 13.55 -7.40 -1.03
CA VAL A 207 14.15 -6.63 0.07
C VAL A 207 14.06 -7.40 1.39
N LEU A 208 12.92 -8.03 1.64
CA LEU A 208 12.68 -8.88 2.80
C LEU A 208 13.66 -10.06 2.83
N THR A 209 13.79 -10.79 1.72
CA THR A 209 14.73 -11.92 1.59
C THR A 209 16.18 -11.47 1.80
N ILE A 210 16.60 -10.38 1.13
CA ILE A 210 17.96 -9.83 1.29
C ILE A 210 18.20 -9.41 2.74
N GLY A 211 17.23 -8.74 3.36
CA GLY A 211 17.29 -8.32 4.76
C GLY A 211 17.50 -9.50 5.70
N PHE A 212 16.74 -10.58 5.53
CA PHE A 212 16.93 -11.82 6.30
C PHE A 212 18.31 -12.43 6.11
N VAL A 213 18.79 -12.54 4.87
CA VAL A 213 20.13 -13.08 4.59
C VAL A 213 21.22 -12.24 5.27
N ILE A 214 21.14 -10.91 5.19
CA ILE A 214 22.10 -10.01 5.83
C ILE A 214 22.09 -10.20 7.36
N ILE A 215 20.91 -10.28 7.97
CA ILE A 215 20.77 -10.48 9.42
C ILE A 215 21.37 -11.82 9.85
N VAL A 216 21.09 -12.89 9.12
CA VAL A 216 21.65 -14.23 9.40
C VAL A 216 23.17 -14.21 9.28
N LEU A 217 23.72 -13.57 8.24
CA LEU A 217 25.17 -13.42 8.07
C LEU A 217 25.79 -12.60 9.21
N LEU A 218 25.16 -11.49 9.62
CA LEU A 218 25.62 -10.70 10.76
C LEU A 218 25.63 -11.51 12.05
N PHE A 219 24.59 -12.31 12.32
CA PHE A 219 24.58 -13.20 13.48
C PHE A 219 25.65 -14.27 13.40
N PHE A 220 25.88 -14.87 12.22
CA PHE A 220 26.96 -15.83 12.03
C PHE A 220 28.32 -15.19 12.35
N ILE A 221 28.58 -13.98 11.87
CA ILE A 221 29.79 -13.21 12.14
C ILE A 221 29.95 -12.92 13.64
N ILE A 222 28.89 -12.45 14.31
CA ILE A 222 28.91 -12.15 15.75
C ILE A 222 29.22 -13.41 16.56
N VAL A 223 28.54 -14.54 16.26
CA VAL A 223 28.77 -15.82 16.94
C VAL A 223 30.19 -16.32 16.68
N PHE A 224 30.67 -16.24 15.44
CA PHE A 224 32.01 -16.67 15.07
C PHE A 224 33.10 -15.88 15.80
N PHE A 225 33.03 -14.54 15.80
CA PHE A 225 34.00 -13.71 16.50
C PHE A 225 33.94 -13.86 18.01
N THR A 226 32.74 -14.06 18.57
CA THR A 226 32.59 -14.31 20.01
C THR A 226 33.19 -15.67 20.37
N SER A 227 32.95 -16.72 19.59
CA SER A 227 33.54 -18.05 19.77
C SER A 227 35.07 -18.04 19.68
N LEU A 228 35.64 -17.37 18.66
CA LEU A 228 37.10 -17.19 18.54
C LEU A 228 37.71 -16.47 19.74
N SER A 229 37.01 -15.49 20.30
CA SER A 229 37.47 -14.74 21.48
C SER A 229 37.45 -15.59 22.76
N ILE A 230 36.61 -16.63 22.82
CA ILE A 230 36.63 -17.63 23.90
C ILE A 230 37.75 -18.63 23.68
N SER A 231 37.89 -19.19 22.47
CA SER A 231 38.88 -20.24 22.18
C SER A 231 40.34 -19.78 22.29
N ARG A 232 40.61 -18.48 22.15
CA ARG A 232 41.96 -17.89 22.23
C ARG A 232 42.30 -17.32 23.62
N ALA A 233 41.46 -17.53 24.62
CA ALA A 233 41.64 -17.04 25.99
C ALA A 233 41.74 -18.20 26.97
#